data_AF-A0A519W1U8-F1
#
_entry.id   AF-A0A519W1U8-F1
#
_cell.length_a   1.000
_cell.length_b   1.000
_cell.length_c   1.000
_cell.angle_alpha   90.00
_cell.angle_beta   90.00
_cell.angle_gamma   90.00
#
_symmetry.space_group_name_H-M   'P 1'
#
loop_
_entity.id
_entity.type
_entity.pdbx_description
1 polymer ?
#
loop_
_entity_poly.entity_id
_entity_poly.type
_entity_poly.pdbx_seq_one_letter_code
_entity_poly.pdbx_strand_id
1 'polypeptide(L)'
;LTGTWKLAELASHLSLTLNYQATTTGYYSFAVAALQPIAVGAVKNVQLPPMFQYQRLPDQPLLVPSALTPQPLSIVETTLNNNPYSFFVSGAPSDFPLEWATGETSPMGFSLKNESNQVQPVAFGPILGFANSKLNVGQSVTREFIIGAVKNTWDKALEYLSDQVFEVKDYRKQGTTSLTNAALNMVDLIKNDTSAGWDVAMKGFYDIEQNPIIAPVVVNTSPLTLLSTAVLSQDEDFYIKRALPSIEYTLSRRGYRWSNKLGTLYTPTESSLKLSPYSKEFNVAYFEGLDKLTKGANPWLVDLALPNGELRTTTSSWTEKLAAYRMTQNASWLSDAIRGADLVLTNDVYATKTNALDENGFYNTSFYPNWWNLMDIYEVTKSSRYLEAAEKDSTKAL
;
A
#
# COMPACT_ATOMS: atom_id res chain seq x y z
N LEU A 1 40.02 -11.70 -5.83
CA LEU A 1 38.58 -11.64 -6.20
C LEU A 1 38.40 -12.50 -7.43
N THR A 2 37.44 -13.42 -7.39
CA THR A 2 37.07 -14.26 -8.52
C THR A 2 35.58 -14.08 -8.79
N GLY A 3 35.20 -13.95 -10.06
CA GLY A 3 33.81 -13.84 -10.49
C GLY A 3 33.45 -14.95 -11.47
N THR A 4 32.31 -15.60 -11.25
CA THR A 4 31.78 -16.64 -12.14
C THR A 4 30.44 -16.18 -12.68
N TRP A 5 30.31 -16.16 -14.01
CA TRP A 5 29.06 -15.82 -14.70
C TRP A 5 28.39 -17.09 -15.20
N LYS A 6 27.09 -17.21 -14.98
CA LYS A 6 26.26 -18.29 -15.52
C LYS A 6 25.09 -17.69 -16.28
N LEU A 7 24.85 -18.20 -17.49
CA LEU A 7 23.71 -17.87 -18.31
C LEU A 7 22.94 -19.16 -18.58
N ALA A 8 21.70 -19.23 -18.12
CA ALA A 8 20.81 -20.32 -18.46
C ALA A 8 20.22 -20.12 -19.86
N GLU A 9 19.93 -21.21 -20.56
CA GLU A 9 19.28 -21.16 -21.87
C GLU A 9 17.91 -20.48 -21.75
N LEU A 10 17.59 -19.58 -22.69
CA LEU A 10 16.33 -18.80 -22.73
C LEU A 10 16.08 -17.85 -21.54
N ALA A 11 17.01 -17.73 -20.59
CA ALA A 11 16.87 -16.78 -19.49
C ALA A 11 17.10 -15.33 -19.97
N SER A 12 16.30 -14.41 -19.45
CA SER A 12 16.49 -12.95 -19.59
C SER A 12 17.43 -12.38 -18.52
N HIS A 13 18.14 -13.26 -17.80
CA HIS A 13 19.08 -12.92 -16.75
C HIS A 13 20.29 -13.85 -16.76
N LEU A 14 21.33 -13.42 -16.07
CA LEU A 14 22.51 -14.19 -15.73
C LEU A 14 22.70 -14.15 -14.21
N SER A 15 23.46 -15.10 -13.69
CA SER A 15 23.93 -15.07 -12.31
C SER A 15 25.42 -14.78 -12.25
N LEU A 16 25.80 -13.93 -11.30
CA LEU A 16 27.17 -13.54 -11.02
C LEU A 16 27.51 -13.93 -9.58
N THR A 17 28.32 -14.97 -9.40
CA THR A 17 28.89 -15.31 -8.10
C THR A 17 30.25 -14.65 -7.94
N LEU A 18 30.39 -13.79 -6.92
CA LEU A 18 31.65 -13.16 -6.54
C LEU A 18 32.19 -13.81 -5.27
N ASN A 19 33.46 -14.17 -5.28
CA ASN A 19 34.18 -14.71 -4.13
C ASN A 19 35.47 -13.91 -3.86
N TYR A 20 35.69 -13.52 -2.62
CA TYR A 20 36.89 -12.83 -2.17
C TYR A 20 37.37 -13.40 -0.84
N GLN A 21 38.67 -13.70 -0.78
CA GLN A 21 39.38 -14.02 0.45
C GLN A 21 40.17 -12.79 0.91
N ALA A 22 39.95 -12.37 2.15
CA ALA A 22 40.57 -11.18 2.72
C ALA A 22 42.07 -11.38 2.94
N THR A 23 42.87 -10.46 2.38
CA THR A 23 44.32 -10.39 2.62
C THR A 23 44.68 -9.48 3.80
N THR A 24 43.76 -8.61 4.21
CA THR A 24 43.86 -7.76 5.41
C THR A 24 42.55 -7.81 6.21
N THR A 25 42.62 -7.62 7.52
CA THR A 25 41.39 -7.50 8.33
C THR A 25 40.69 -6.17 8.04
N GLY A 26 39.41 -6.20 7.72
CA GLY A 26 38.66 -5.00 7.35
C GLY A 26 37.19 -5.29 7.00
N TYR A 27 36.51 -4.26 6.49
CA TYR A 27 35.15 -4.39 5.96
C TYR A 27 35.21 -4.46 4.44
N TYR A 28 34.46 -5.40 3.87
CA TYR A 28 34.45 -5.69 2.44
C TYR A 28 33.03 -5.76 1.91
N SER A 29 32.82 -5.22 0.72
CA SER A 29 31.54 -5.27 0.02
C SER A 29 31.81 -5.42 -1.47
N PHE A 30 30.96 -6.17 -2.16
CA PHE A 30 30.89 -6.14 -3.62
C PHE A 30 29.89 -5.08 -4.05
N ALA A 31 30.23 -4.32 -5.09
CA ALA A 31 29.31 -3.44 -5.80
C ALA A 31 29.18 -3.92 -7.25
N VAL A 32 27.96 -4.18 -7.69
CA VAL A 32 27.66 -4.71 -9.03
C VAL A 32 26.85 -3.69 -9.80
N ALA A 33 27.51 -3.08 -10.79
CA ALA A 33 26.97 -2.09 -11.72
C ALA A 33 27.24 -2.55 -13.16
N ALA A 34 26.54 -3.60 -13.60
CA ALA A 34 26.93 -4.38 -14.79
C ALA A 34 26.32 -3.90 -16.13
N LEU A 35 25.22 -3.13 -16.10
CA LEU A 35 24.47 -2.71 -17.30
C LEU A 35 24.79 -1.27 -17.68
N GLN A 36 24.63 -0.86 -18.95
CA GLN A 36 24.97 0.51 -19.33
C GLN A 36 24.10 1.54 -18.60
N PRO A 37 24.66 2.69 -18.16
CA PRO A 37 23.88 3.76 -17.59
C PRO A 37 22.85 4.32 -18.57
N ILE A 38 21.71 4.74 -18.05
CA ILE A 38 20.58 5.30 -18.80
C ILE A 38 20.53 6.81 -18.55
N ALA A 39 20.35 7.58 -19.62
CA ALA A 39 20.17 9.03 -19.48
C ALA A 39 18.87 9.32 -18.73
N VAL A 40 18.87 10.29 -17.81
CA VAL A 40 17.70 10.64 -16.97
C VAL A 40 16.44 10.88 -17.83
N GLY A 41 16.56 11.61 -18.94
CA GLY A 41 15.44 11.87 -19.85
C GLY A 41 14.93 10.67 -20.66
N ALA A 42 15.68 9.56 -20.67
CA ALA A 42 15.30 8.30 -21.31
C ALA A 42 14.66 7.31 -20.34
N VAL A 43 14.64 7.59 -19.04
CA VAL A 43 13.98 6.75 -18.03
C VAL A 43 12.47 6.80 -18.22
N LYS A 44 11.85 5.63 -18.31
CA LYS A 44 10.39 5.47 -18.42
C LYS A 44 9.76 5.06 -17.11
N ASN A 45 10.44 4.23 -16.33
CA ASN A 45 10.04 3.87 -14.98
C ASN A 45 11.26 3.38 -14.19
N VAL A 46 11.15 3.35 -12.86
CA VAL A 46 12.10 2.72 -11.95
C VAL A 46 11.32 1.91 -10.93
N GLN A 47 11.96 0.87 -10.40
CA GLN A 47 11.44 0.13 -9.26
C GLN A 47 12.61 -0.15 -8.31
N LEU A 48 12.61 0.51 -7.16
CA LEU A 48 13.41 0.17 -6.00
C LEU A 48 12.44 0.26 -4.81
N PRO A 49 11.64 -0.80 -4.61
CA PRO A 49 10.42 -0.68 -3.87
C PRO A 49 10.66 -0.45 -2.38
N PRO A 50 9.72 0.20 -1.69
CA PRO A 50 8.63 0.98 -2.29
C PRO A 50 8.98 2.45 -2.50
N MET A 51 10.16 2.87 -2.06
CA MET A 51 10.51 4.28 -1.96
C MET A 51 10.65 4.97 -3.32
N PHE A 52 11.10 4.22 -4.33
CA PHE A 52 11.32 4.75 -5.67
C PHE A 52 10.53 3.94 -6.71
N GLN A 53 9.54 4.61 -7.28
CA GLN A 53 8.66 4.12 -8.34
C GLN A 53 8.31 5.30 -9.27
N TYR A 54 7.76 5.02 -10.46
CA TYR A 54 7.59 6.02 -11.54
C TYR A 54 8.95 6.51 -12.06
N GLN A 55 9.16 7.81 -12.21
CA GLN A 55 10.45 8.40 -12.58
C GLN A 55 11.06 9.14 -11.38
N ARG A 56 10.70 8.72 -10.16
CA ARG A 56 11.26 9.24 -8.91
C ARG A 56 12.66 8.69 -8.74
N LEU A 57 13.65 9.53 -8.98
CA LEU A 57 15.06 9.20 -8.82
C LEU A 57 15.62 9.94 -7.60
N PRO A 58 16.52 9.33 -6.82
CA PRO A 58 17.24 10.07 -5.79
C PRO A 58 18.17 11.10 -6.44
N ASP A 59 18.39 12.25 -5.80
CA ASP A 59 19.26 13.31 -6.34
C ASP A 59 20.72 12.86 -6.43
N GLN A 60 21.15 11.99 -5.53
CA GLN A 60 22.50 11.44 -5.41
C GLN A 60 22.46 9.90 -5.35
N PRO A 61 23.60 9.21 -5.51
CA PRO A 61 23.67 7.79 -5.25
C PRO A 61 23.21 7.48 -3.82
N LEU A 62 22.21 6.61 -3.70
CA LEU A 62 21.58 6.25 -2.43
C LEU A 62 21.42 4.74 -2.36
N LEU A 63 22.02 4.13 -1.34
CA LEU A 63 21.83 2.73 -1.02
C LEU A 63 20.58 2.56 -0.17
N VAL A 64 19.66 1.71 -0.63
CA VAL A 64 18.48 1.26 0.10
C VAL A 64 18.73 -0.17 0.59
N PRO A 65 18.79 -0.42 1.91
CA PRO A 65 18.95 -1.77 2.46
C PRO A 65 17.78 -2.68 2.11
N SER A 66 18.03 -3.98 1.93
CA SER A 66 17.00 -4.94 1.53
C SER A 66 15.84 -5.09 2.52
N ALA A 67 16.01 -4.73 3.80
CA ALA A 67 14.92 -4.68 4.78
C ALA A 67 13.83 -3.65 4.43
N LEU A 68 14.18 -2.64 3.62
CA LEU A 68 13.24 -1.62 3.15
C LEU A 68 12.67 -1.96 1.77
N THR A 69 13.04 -3.11 1.18
CA THR A 69 12.63 -3.51 -0.16
C THR A 69 11.83 -4.82 -0.11
N PRO A 70 10.50 -4.80 -0.29
CA PRO A 70 9.65 -6.00 -0.33
C PRO A 70 10.18 -7.09 -1.28
N GLN A 71 10.81 -6.69 -2.39
CA GLN A 71 11.62 -7.55 -3.23
C GLN A 71 13.04 -6.98 -3.34
N PRO A 72 14.10 -7.81 -3.19
CA PRO A 72 15.49 -7.34 -3.14
C PRO A 72 16.05 -7.08 -4.54
N LEU A 73 15.59 -6.00 -5.17
CA LEU A 73 15.89 -5.66 -6.56
C LEU A 73 15.98 -4.14 -6.80
N SER A 74 16.55 -3.79 -7.95
CA SER A 74 16.52 -2.47 -8.56
C SER A 74 16.27 -2.64 -10.06
N ILE A 75 15.27 -1.93 -10.60
CA ILE A 75 14.88 -1.95 -12.02
C ILE A 75 14.90 -0.53 -12.57
N VAL A 76 15.41 -0.36 -13.79
CA VAL A 76 15.25 0.86 -14.58
C VAL A 76 14.72 0.48 -15.96
N GLU A 77 13.59 1.07 -16.34
CA GLU A 77 12.98 0.95 -17.66
C GLU A 77 13.41 2.09 -18.58
N THR A 78 13.69 1.76 -19.83
CA THR A 78 13.89 2.69 -20.93
C THR A 78 13.26 2.17 -22.23
N THR A 79 13.39 2.94 -23.32
CA THR A 79 12.96 2.53 -24.65
C THR A 79 14.16 2.41 -25.57
N LEU A 80 14.35 1.23 -26.18
CA LEU A 80 15.38 0.99 -27.20
C LEU A 80 14.70 0.54 -28.50
N ASN A 81 15.00 1.20 -29.61
CA ASN A 81 14.41 0.89 -30.93
C ASN A 81 12.87 0.76 -30.86
N ASN A 82 12.21 1.73 -30.22
CA ASN A 82 10.75 1.76 -30.00
C ASN A 82 10.16 0.58 -29.21
N ASN A 83 10.98 -0.20 -28.51
CA ASN A 83 10.53 -1.27 -27.63
C ASN A 83 10.90 -0.95 -26.17
N PRO A 84 10.03 -1.25 -25.20
CA PRO A 84 10.39 -1.15 -23.79
C PRO A 84 11.47 -2.17 -23.42
N TYR A 85 12.42 -1.73 -22.61
CA TYR A 85 13.45 -2.57 -22.01
C TYR A 85 13.61 -2.22 -20.54
N SER A 86 13.62 -3.24 -19.69
CA SER A 86 13.78 -3.11 -18.25
C SER A 86 15.05 -3.82 -17.83
N PHE A 87 16.01 -3.03 -17.37
CA PHE A 87 17.31 -3.48 -16.88
C PHE A 87 17.23 -3.63 -15.37
N PHE A 88 17.79 -4.72 -14.83
CA PHE A 88 17.67 -4.98 -13.41
C PHE A 88 18.91 -5.62 -12.81
N VAL A 89 19.03 -5.45 -11.50
CA VAL A 89 19.88 -6.24 -10.63
C VAL A 89 19.08 -6.64 -9.40
N SER A 90 19.24 -7.88 -8.95
CA SER A 90 18.65 -8.39 -7.72
C SER A 90 19.67 -9.23 -6.95
N GLY A 91 19.38 -9.49 -5.68
CA GLY A 91 20.07 -10.55 -4.96
C GLY A 91 19.55 -11.93 -5.37
N ALA A 92 20.40 -12.96 -5.28
CA ALA A 92 19.95 -14.34 -5.46
C ALA A 92 19.20 -14.84 -4.22
N PRO A 93 18.18 -15.72 -4.36
CA PRO A 93 17.45 -16.27 -3.22
C PRO A 93 18.34 -16.91 -2.15
N SER A 94 19.46 -17.53 -2.55
CA SER A 94 20.42 -18.17 -1.64
C SER A 94 21.13 -17.21 -0.68
N ASP A 95 21.14 -15.91 -0.98
CA ASP A 95 21.77 -14.89 -0.14
C ASP A 95 20.82 -14.33 0.94
N PHE A 96 19.53 -14.70 0.91
CA PHE A 96 18.53 -14.23 1.86
C PHE A 96 18.17 -15.32 2.88
N PRO A 97 18.57 -15.16 4.15
CA PRO A 97 18.11 -16.03 5.22
C PRO A 97 16.59 -15.89 5.45
N LEU A 98 15.97 -16.95 5.97
CA LEU A 98 14.58 -16.91 6.44
C LEU A 98 14.51 -16.19 7.79
N GLU A 99 14.68 -14.87 7.76
CA GLU A 99 14.61 -14.00 8.94
C GLU A 99 13.98 -12.65 8.58
N TRP A 100 13.46 -11.97 9.61
CA TRP A 100 13.04 -10.58 9.44
C TRP A 100 14.30 -9.71 9.40
N ALA A 101 14.63 -9.22 8.21
CA ALA A 101 15.72 -8.27 8.07
C ALA A 101 15.38 -6.95 8.79
N THR A 102 16.34 -6.41 9.52
CA THR A 102 16.29 -5.05 10.07
C THR A 102 17.21 -4.15 9.25
N GLY A 103 17.19 -2.85 9.54
CA GLY A 103 18.13 -1.91 8.94
C GLY A 103 19.59 -2.33 9.09
N GLU A 104 19.96 -3.10 10.11
CA GLU A 104 21.34 -3.50 10.44
C GLU A 104 21.69 -4.94 10.05
N THR A 105 20.69 -5.77 9.71
CA THR A 105 20.89 -7.17 9.32
C THR A 105 20.61 -7.43 7.84
N SER A 106 20.31 -6.39 7.07
CA SER A 106 20.08 -6.51 5.63
C SER A 106 21.29 -7.15 4.93
N PRO A 107 21.12 -8.31 4.26
CA PRO A 107 22.23 -9.01 3.61
C PRO A 107 22.78 -8.24 2.40
N MET A 108 21.97 -7.39 1.79
CA MET A 108 22.28 -6.63 0.57
C MET A 108 21.64 -5.25 0.60
N GLY A 109 22.17 -4.35 -0.23
CA GLY A 109 21.59 -3.04 -0.51
C GLY A 109 21.50 -2.78 -2.01
N PHE A 110 20.63 -1.87 -2.41
CA PHE A 110 20.34 -1.59 -3.81
C PHE A 110 20.33 -0.08 -4.07
N SER A 111 20.62 0.32 -5.31
CA SER A 111 20.57 1.72 -5.74
C SER A 111 20.05 1.83 -7.18
N LEU A 112 19.48 2.98 -7.51
CA LEU A 112 19.09 3.38 -8.87
C LEU A 112 20.16 4.23 -9.57
N LYS A 113 21.22 4.59 -8.85
CA LYS A 113 22.33 5.38 -9.38
C LYS A 113 23.68 4.80 -9.00
N ASN A 114 24.61 4.86 -9.94
CA ASN A 114 25.99 4.42 -9.74
C ASN A 114 26.86 5.47 -9.05
N GLU A 115 28.13 5.17 -8.82
CA GLU A 115 29.11 6.06 -8.17
C GLU A 115 29.33 7.37 -8.92
N SER A 116 29.04 7.39 -10.23
CA SER A 116 29.11 8.57 -11.10
C SER A 116 27.79 9.37 -11.14
N ASN A 117 26.82 9.05 -10.27
CA ASN A 117 25.48 9.66 -10.21
C ASN A 117 24.64 9.47 -11.49
N GLN A 118 24.94 8.44 -12.29
CA GLN A 118 24.19 8.09 -13.49
C GLN A 118 23.13 7.03 -13.17
N VAL A 119 22.00 7.04 -13.87
CA VAL A 119 20.91 6.09 -13.62
C VAL A 119 21.33 4.69 -14.07
N GLN A 120 21.44 3.77 -13.13
CA GLN A 120 21.88 2.41 -13.35
C GLN A 120 21.44 1.56 -12.15
N PRO A 121 20.80 0.39 -12.36
CA PRO A 121 20.58 -0.56 -11.28
C PRO A 121 21.92 -1.01 -10.68
N VAL A 122 22.08 -0.86 -9.36
CA VAL A 122 23.29 -1.31 -8.63
C VAL A 122 22.88 -2.12 -7.42
N ALA A 123 23.62 -3.21 -7.16
CA ALA A 123 23.48 -4.01 -5.95
C ALA A 123 24.80 -4.06 -5.17
N PHE A 124 24.66 -4.16 -3.84
CA PHE A 124 25.76 -4.22 -2.89
C PHE A 124 25.57 -5.43 -1.97
N GLY A 125 26.64 -6.15 -1.68
CA GLY A 125 26.56 -7.32 -0.81
C GLY A 125 27.93 -7.81 -0.36
N PRO A 126 28.15 -8.02 0.96
CA PRO A 126 27.34 -7.53 2.09
C PRO A 126 27.32 -5.99 2.17
N ILE A 127 26.40 -5.39 2.92
CA ILE A 127 26.42 -3.94 3.16
C ILE A 127 27.67 -3.60 4.00
N LEU A 128 28.47 -2.66 3.50
CA LEU A 128 29.72 -2.25 4.15
C LEU A 128 29.43 -1.66 5.55
N GLY A 129 30.16 -2.14 6.56
CA GLY A 129 30.00 -1.72 7.95
C GLY A 129 29.10 -2.64 8.77
N PHE A 130 28.29 -3.50 8.13
CA PHE A 130 27.49 -4.49 8.84
C PHE A 130 28.34 -5.69 9.27
N ALA A 131 27.86 -6.45 10.25
CA ALA A 131 28.61 -7.54 10.86
C ALA A 131 29.13 -8.55 9.83
N ASN A 132 28.32 -8.90 8.82
CA ASN A 132 28.67 -9.85 7.76
C ASN A 132 29.65 -9.29 6.71
N SER A 133 29.99 -8.00 6.75
CA SER A 133 31.01 -7.37 5.90
C SER A 133 32.40 -7.35 6.53
N LYS A 134 32.51 -7.62 7.84
CA LYS A 134 33.81 -7.65 8.53
C LYS A 134 34.49 -9.00 8.31
N LEU A 135 35.67 -8.98 7.71
CA LEU A 135 36.50 -10.17 7.50
C LEU A 135 37.87 -9.99 8.15
N ASN A 136 38.35 -11.04 8.79
CA ASN A 136 39.76 -11.21 9.17
C ASN A 136 40.57 -11.80 8.02
N VAL A 137 41.90 -11.64 8.07
CA VAL A 137 42.83 -12.28 7.13
C VAL A 137 42.50 -13.78 6.96
N GLY A 138 42.39 -14.23 5.71
CA GLY A 138 42.08 -15.63 5.35
C GLY A 138 40.60 -15.98 5.34
N GLN A 139 39.72 -15.17 5.94
CA GLN A 139 38.27 -15.35 5.81
C GLN A 139 37.80 -14.96 4.41
N SER A 140 36.72 -15.59 3.95
CA SER A 140 36.15 -15.35 2.62
C SER A 140 34.71 -14.88 2.72
N VAL A 141 34.29 -14.10 1.73
CA VAL A 141 32.90 -13.73 1.50
C VAL A 141 32.50 -14.13 0.08
N THR A 142 31.30 -14.66 -0.05
CA THR A 142 30.69 -15.02 -1.34
C THR A 142 29.29 -14.44 -1.41
N ARG A 143 28.93 -13.89 -2.57
CA ARG A 143 27.58 -13.39 -2.88
C ARG A 143 27.23 -13.72 -4.32
N GLU A 144 25.94 -13.94 -4.56
CA GLU A 144 25.38 -14.16 -5.88
C GLU A 144 24.39 -13.05 -6.24
N PHE A 145 24.64 -12.43 -7.38
CA PHE A 145 23.83 -11.35 -7.93
C PHE A 145 23.14 -11.85 -9.19
N ILE A 146 21.90 -11.45 -9.38
CA ILE A 146 21.16 -11.72 -10.60
C ILE A 146 21.08 -10.41 -11.38
N ILE A 147 21.48 -10.44 -12.64
CA ILE A 147 21.52 -9.25 -13.51
C ILE A 147 20.80 -9.62 -14.80
N GLY A 148 19.95 -8.75 -15.30
CA GLY A 148 19.22 -9.07 -16.53
C GLY A 148 18.62 -7.88 -17.25
N ALA A 149 18.01 -8.22 -18.38
CA ALA A 149 17.30 -7.29 -19.22
C ALA A 149 16.06 -7.99 -19.80
N VAL A 150 14.88 -7.50 -19.47
CA VAL A 150 13.62 -7.96 -20.05
C VAL A 150 13.21 -6.99 -21.16
N LYS A 151 12.94 -7.49 -22.37
CA LYS A 151 12.36 -6.69 -23.47
C LYS A 151 10.86 -6.45 -23.22
N ASN A 152 10.56 -5.78 -22.13
CA ASN A 152 9.22 -5.43 -21.71
C ASN A 152 9.27 -4.29 -20.67
N THR A 153 8.12 -3.84 -20.20
CA THR A 153 7.98 -2.82 -19.17
C THR A 153 8.42 -3.31 -17.78
N TRP A 154 8.63 -2.38 -16.85
CA TRP A 154 9.13 -2.65 -15.49
C TRP A 154 8.28 -3.69 -14.73
N ASP A 155 6.95 -3.66 -14.91
CA ASP A 155 5.98 -4.57 -14.29
C ASP A 155 6.17 -6.00 -14.79
N LYS A 156 6.48 -6.16 -16.08
CA LYS A 156 6.80 -7.46 -16.67
C LYS A 156 8.19 -7.98 -16.28
N ALA A 157 9.13 -7.08 -15.98
CA ALA A 157 10.39 -7.47 -15.36
C ALA A 157 10.21 -7.90 -13.90
N LEU A 158 9.30 -7.26 -13.16
CA LEU A 158 8.94 -7.64 -11.80
C LEU A 158 8.26 -9.03 -11.76
N GLU A 159 7.33 -9.28 -12.70
CA GLU A 159 6.70 -10.59 -12.91
C GLU A 159 7.76 -11.65 -13.24
N TYR A 160 8.67 -11.36 -14.19
CA TYR A 160 9.78 -12.25 -14.54
C TYR A 160 10.66 -12.60 -13.34
N LEU A 161 11.05 -11.61 -12.53
CA LEU A 161 11.85 -11.84 -11.32
C LEU A 161 11.10 -12.71 -10.31
N SER A 162 9.82 -12.44 -10.10
CA SER A 162 8.97 -13.21 -9.19
C SER A 162 8.84 -14.68 -9.63
N ASP A 163 8.64 -14.92 -10.92
CA ASP A 163 8.38 -16.27 -11.46
C ASP A 163 9.65 -17.07 -11.72
N GLN A 164 10.70 -16.43 -12.26
CA GLN A 164 11.86 -17.11 -12.84
C GLN A 164 13.13 -17.01 -11.98
N VAL A 165 13.19 -16.04 -11.04
CA VAL A 165 14.36 -15.85 -10.16
C VAL A 165 14.03 -16.24 -8.73
N PHE A 166 12.96 -15.67 -8.17
CA PHE A 166 12.52 -15.98 -6.82
C PHE A 166 11.59 -17.20 -6.76
N GLU A 167 11.04 -17.62 -7.90
CA GLU A 167 10.11 -18.74 -8.02
C GLU A 167 8.99 -18.70 -6.97
N VAL A 168 8.39 -17.52 -6.77
CA VAL A 168 7.39 -17.27 -5.73
C VAL A 168 6.18 -18.20 -5.92
N LYS A 169 6.16 -19.28 -5.15
CA LYS A 169 5.07 -20.29 -5.13
C LYS A 169 4.34 -20.32 -3.78
N ASP A 170 4.90 -19.62 -2.79
CA ASP A 170 4.45 -19.62 -1.40
C ASP A 170 3.27 -18.67 -1.21
N TYR A 171 2.13 -19.02 -1.81
CA TYR A 171 0.87 -18.40 -1.44
C TYR A 171 0.59 -18.72 0.03
N ARG A 172 0.34 -17.67 0.84
CA ARG A 172 -0.10 -17.84 2.22
C ARG A 172 -1.34 -18.74 2.23
N LYS A 173 -1.20 -19.92 2.81
CA LYS A 173 -2.30 -20.85 3.05
C LYS A 173 -2.72 -20.73 4.50
N GLN A 174 -4.03 -20.84 4.73
CA GLN A 174 -4.53 -20.89 6.09
C GLN A 174 -4.21 -22.26 6.68
N GLY A 175 -3.27 -22.32 7.63
CA GLY A 175 -2.70 -23.59 8.11
C GLY A 175 -3.57 -24.34 9.12
N THR A 176 -4.33 -23.61 9.96
CA THR A 176 -5.06 -24.18 11.10
C THR A 176 -6.55 -23.88 11.12
N THR A 177 -7.02 -22.94 10.31
CA THR A 177 -8.43 -22.51 10.28
C THR A 177 -8.81 -22.08 8.86
N SER A 178 -10.09 -22.12 8.48
CA SER A 178 -10.53 -21.57 7.19
C SER A 178 -10.60 -20.04 7.26
N LEU A 179 -10.58 -19.35 6.11
CA LEU A 179 -10.81 -17.89 6.08
C LEU A 179 -12.17 -17.52 6.69
N THR A 180 -13.20 -18.35 6.45
CA THR A 180 -14.53 -18.20 7.07
C THR A 180 -14.44 -18.30 8.59
N ASN A 181 -13.76 -19.31 9.13
CA ASN A 181 -13.60 -19.45 10.57
C ASN A 181 -12.76 -18.33 11.17
N ALA A 182 -11.73 -17.84 10.46
CA ALA A 182 -10.98 -16.66 10.89
C ALA A 182 -11.89 -15.43 11.01
N ALA A 183 -12.78 -15.21 10.02
CA ALA A 183 -13.78 -14.15 10.09
C ALA A 183 -14.74 -14.32 11.26
N LEU A 184 -15.27 -15.53 11.48
CA LEU A 184 -16.16 -15.83 12.61
C LEU A 184 -15.47 -15.63 13.97
N ASN A 185 -14.20 -16.05 14.11
CA ASN A 185 -13.42 -15.83 15.32
C ASN A 185 -13.20 -14.33 15.61
N MET A 186 -13.01 -13.50 14.56
CA MET A 186 -12.95 -12.05 14.72
C MET A 186 -14.31 -11.48 15.18
N VAL A 187 -15.42 -12.00 14.66
CA VAL A 187 -16.77 -11.62 15.13
C VAL A 187 -16.96 -11.99 16.60
N ASP A 188 -16.50 -13.17 17.03
CA ASP A 188 -16.55 -13.60 18.43
C ASP A 188 -15.73 -12.68 19.35
N LEU A 189 -14.56 -12.22 18.90
CA LEU A 189 -13.79 -11.21 19.63
C LEU A 189 -14.55 -9.89 19.74
N ILE A 190 -15.16 -9.40 18.66
CA ILE A 190 -15.95 -8.15 18.65
C ILE A 190 -17.20 -8.25 19.56
N LYS A 191 -17.80 -9.44 19.63
CA LYS A 191 -18.93 -9.74 20.52
C LYS A 191 -18.54 -9.71 22.00
N ASN A 192 -17.30 -10.04 22.32
CA ASN A 192 -16.87 -10.21 23.70
C ASN A 192 -16.87 -8.87 24.46
N ASP A 193 -17.79 -8.68 25.40
CA ASP A 193 -17.93 -7.44 26.18
C ASP A 193 -16.68 -7.10 27.03
N THR A 194 -15.83 -8.09 27.32
CA THR A 194 -14.59 -7.88 28.09
C THR A 194 -13.38 -7.59 27.18
N SER A 195 -13.25 -8.32 26.09
CA SER A 195 -12.05 -8.31 25.24
C SER A 195 -12.14 -7.36 24.04
N ALA A 196 -13.35 -7.01 23.58
CA ALA A 196 -13.52 -6.15 22.41
C ALA A 196 -13.13 -4.68 22.69
N GLY A 197 -13.11 -4.28 23.96
CA GLY A 197 -12.92 -2.87 24.34
C GLY A 197 -14.09 -1.98 23.94
N TRP A 198 -15.32 -2.51 23.93
CA TRP A 198 -16.54 -1.76 23.61
C TRP A 198 -17.03 -0.95 24.82
N ASP A 199 -17.24 0.36 24.64
CA ASP A 199 -17.90 1.21 25.62
C ASP A 199 -19.38 1.41 25.24
N VAL A 200 -20.28 0.91 26.08
CA VAL A 200 -21.73 0.97 25.86
C VAL A 200 -22.27 2.40 25.87
N ALA A 201 -21.74 3.27 26.74
CA ALA A 201 -22.24 4.64 26.86
C ALA A 201 -21.78 5.52 25.70
N MET A 202 -20.54 5.31 25.24
CA MET A 202 -19.95 6.04 24.12
C MET A 202 -20.24 5.42 22.75
N LYS A 203 -20.74 4.18 22.70
CA LYS A 203 -21.14 3.43 21.49
C LYS A 203 -19.99 3.23 20.49
N GLY A 204 -18.84 2.77 20.99
CA GLY A 204 -17.67 2.51 20.15
C GLY A 204 -16.60 1.71 20.87
N PHE A 205 -15.57 1.30 20.12
CA PHE A 205 -14.41 0.60 20.67
C PHE A 205 -13.37 1.61 21.17
N TYR A 206 -12.67 1.32 22.26
CA TYR A 206 -11.58 2.17 22.74
C TYR A 206 -10.51 2.35 21.66
N ASP A 207 -10.09 3.60 21.49
CA ASP A 207 -9.03 3.94 20.56
C ASP A 207 -7.66 3.70 21.21
N ILE A 208 -6.93 2.71 20.69
CA ILE A 208 -5.61 2.32 21.18
C ILE A 208 -4.55 3.42 20.99
N GLU A 209 -4.80 4.39 20.13
CA GLU A 209 -3.87 5.50 19.86
C GLU A 209 -4.03 6.65 20.86
N GLN A 210 -4.98 6.57 21.81
CA GLN A 210 -5.32 7.67 22.71
C GLN A 210 -4.82 7.42 24.13
N ASN A 211 -4.48 8.51 24.82
CA ASN A 211 -4.04 8.45 26.21
C ASN A 211 -5.25 8.39 27.15
N PRO A 212 -5.53 7.24 27.80
CA PRO A 212 -6.69 7.09 28.66
C PRO A 212 -6.62 7.95 29.93
N ILE A 213 -5.44 8.49 30.29
CA ILE A 213 -5.26 9.40 31.43
C ILE A 213 -5.98 10.73 31.20
N ILE A 214 -6.01 11.22 29.95
CA ILE A 214 -6.67 12.49 29.60
C ILE A 214 -8.18 12.28 29.63
N ALA A 215 -8.66 11.38 28.76
CA ALA A 215 -10.02 10.88 28.77
C ALA A 215 -10.10 9.63 27.87
N PRO A 216 -11.04 8.72 28.13
CA PRO A 216 -11.30 7.63 27.21
C PRO A 216 -11.84 8.18 25.89
N VAL A 217 -11.34 7.65 24.78
CA VAL A 217 -11.81 7.97 23.42
C VAL A 217 -12.28 6.66 22.78
N VAL A 218 -13.43 6.71 22.12
CA VAL A 218 -13.87 5.61 21.25
C VAL A 218 -13.69 5.96 19.79
N VAL A 219 -13.52 4.93 18.98
CA VAL A 219 -13.31 5.01 17.54
C VAL A 219 -14.30 4.10 16.78
N ASN A 220 -14.89 4.65 15.71
CA ASN A 220 -15.76 3.99 14.75
C ASN A 220 -15.28 4.32 13.32
N THR A 221 -14.09 3.84 12.91
CA THR A 221 -13.52 4.08 11.57
C THR A 221 -14.11 3.20 10.48
N SER A 222 -14.72 2.08 10.82
CA SER A 222 -15.39 1.16 9.87
C SER A 222 -16.74 0.66 10.40
N PRO A 223 -17.69 1.57 10.69
CA PRO A 223 -18.95 1.24 11.35
C PRO A 223 -19.84 0.29 10.52
N LEU A 224 -19.74 0.33 9.18
CA LEU A 224 -20.48 -0.59 8.31
C LEU A 224 -20.05 -2.05 8.47
N THR A 225 -18.84 -2.33 8.99
CA THR A 225 -18.40 -3.70 9.27
C THR A 225 -19.30 -4.36 10.31
N LEU A 226 -19.80 -3.62 11.31
CA LEU A 226 -20.69 -4.17 12.33
C LEU A 226 -22.07 -4.51 11.76
N LEU A 227 -22.62 -3.64 10.91
CA LEU A 227 -23.88 -3.94 10.22
C LEU A 227 -23.72 -5.11 9.24
N SER A 228 -22.66 -5.10 8.43
CA SER A 228 -22.34 -6.20 7.51
C SER A 228 -22.20 -7.52 8.25
N THR A 229 -21.51 -7.53 9.40
CA THR A 229 -21.38 -8.69 10.27
C THR A 229 -22.74 -9.19 10.72
N ALA A 230 -23.60 -8.32 11.26
CA ALA A 230 -24.92 -8.70 11.74
C ALA A 230 -25.78 -9.33 10.64
N VAL A 231 -25.73 -8.76 9.43
CA VAL A 231 -26.44 -9.27 8.25
C VAL A 231 -25.89 -10.63 7.81
N LEU A 232 -24.56 -10.78 7.72
CA LEU A 232 -23.91 -12.02 7.29
C LEU A 232 -24.10 -13.17 8.27
N SER A 233 -24.04 -12.88 9.58
CA SER A 233 -24.23 -13.89 10.62
C SER A 233 -25.71 -14.10 11.02
N GLN A 234 -26.63 -13.31 10.45
CA GLN A 234 -28.05 -13.29 10.83
C GLN A 234 -28.26 -13.17 12.35
N ASP A 235 -27.50 -12.26 12.97
CA ASP A 235 -27.41 -12.16 14.43
C ASP A 235 -28.08 -10.86 14.91
N GLU A 236 -29.34 -11.00 15.34
CA GLU A 236 -30.14 -9.87 15.85
C GLU A 236 -29.57 -9.30 17.15
N ASP A 237 -29.03 -10.15 18.03
CA ASP A 237 -28.41 -9.69 19.27
C ASP A 237 -27.16 -8.85 18.98
N PHE A 238 -26.33 -9.25 18.01
CA PHE A 238 -25.20 -8.45 17.56
C PHE A 238 -25.65 -7.15 16.92
N TYR A 239 -26.73 -7.17 16.13
CA TYR A 239 -27.31 -5.97 15.57
C TYR A 239 -27.70 -4.99 16.69
N ILE A 240 -28.48 -5.43 17.68
CA ILE A 240 -28.96 -4.60 18.78
C ILE A 240 -27.81 -4.08 19.65
N LYS A 241 -26.81 -4.91 19.94
CA LYS A 241 -25.74 -4.58 20.90
C LYS A 241 -24.54 -3.86 20.29
N ARG A 242 -24.35 -3.92 18.97
CA ARG A 242 -23.18 -3.36 18.27
C ARG A 242 -23.57 -2.53 17.05
N ALA A 243 -24.25 -3.12 16.07
CA ALA A 243 -24.48 -2.45 14.79
C ALA A 243 -25.40 -1.22 14.93
N LEU A 244 -26.55 -1.36 15.58
CA LEU A 244 -27.50 -0.26 15.81
C LEU A 244 -26.86 0.87 16.64
N PRO A 245 -26.18 0.61 17.78
CA PRO A 245 -25.44 1.64 18.50
C PRO A 245 -24.39 2.37 17.65
N SER A 246 -23.69 1.68 16.75
CA SER A 246 -22.74 2.33 15.84
C SER A 246 -23.42 3.15 14.75
N ILE A 247 -24.60 2.74 14.25
CA ILE A 247 -25.41 3.58 13.36
C ILE A 247 -25.84 4.85 14.12
N GLU A 248 -26.38 4.71 15.33
CA GLU A 248 -26.75 5.84 16.18
C GLU A 248 -25.57 6.76 16.47
N TYR A 249 -24.37 6.21 16.66
CA TYR A 249 -23.13 6.97 16.80
C TYR A 249 -22.88 7.84 15.56
N THR A 250 -22.95 7.27 14.36
CA THR A 250 -22.71 8.02 13.11
C THR A 250 -23.75 9.11 12.86
N LEU A 251 -24.98 8.92 13.34
CA LEU A 251 -26.09 9.88 13.26
C LEU A 251 -26.05 10.96 14.35
N SER A 252 -25.02 10.97 15.20
CA SER A 252 -25.02 11.89 16.34
C SER A 252 -23.65 12.49 16.65
N ARG A 253 -22.55 11.76 16.51
CA ARG A 253 -21.20 12.26 16.85
C ARG A 253 -20.58 12.97 15.67
N ARG A 254 -19.76 13.98 15.98
CA ARG A 254 -19.13 14.85 14.98
C ARG A 254 -18.11 14.15 14.10
N GLY A 255 -17.49 13.11 14.63
CA GLY A 255 -16.38 12.40 14.03
C GLY A 255 -16.40 10.91 14.32
N TYR A 256 -15.52 10.17 13.64
CA TYR A 256 -15.32 8.75 13.91
C TYR A 256 -14.56 8.52 15.22
N ARG A 257 -13.90 9.54 15.77
CA ARG A 257 -13.34 9.56 17.13
C ARG A 257 -14.11 10.50 18.02
N TRP A 258 -14.39 10.09 19.25
CA TRP A 258 -15.16 10.89 20.19
C TRP A 258 -14.91 10.49 21.64
N SER A 259 -14.99 11.47 22.55
CA SER A 259 -15.03 11.27 23.99
C SER A 259 -16.26 11.95 24.57
N ASN A 260 -16.80 11.39 25.66
CA ASN A 260 -17.83 12.05 26.46
C ASN A 260 -17.25 13.09 27.46
N LYS A 261 -15.94 13.32 27.44
CA LYS A 261 -15.24 14.32 28.26
C LYS A 261 -14.44 15.28 27.39
N LEU A 262 -14.25 16.49 27.92
CA LEU A 262 -13.39 17.49 27.32
C LEU A 262 -11.90 17.16 27.53
N GLY A 263 -11.05 17.72 26.69
CA GLY A 263 -9.58 17.69 26.86
C GLY A 263 -8.85 16.80 25.87
N THR A 264 -9.57 16.05 25.03
CA THR A 264 -8.97 15.28 23.93
C THR A 264 -8.90 16.12 22.65
N LEU A 265 -8.05 15.72 21.71
CA LEU A 265 -7.97 16.35 20.39
C LEU A 265 -9.31 16.30 19.63
N TYR A 266 -10.12 15.26 19.88
CA TYR A 266 -11.39 15.00 19.19
C TYR A 266 -12.61 15.55 19.96
N THR A 267 -12.40 15.99 21.20
CA THR A 267 -13.43 16.63 22.02
C THR A 267 -12.80 17.80 22.80
N PRO A 268 -12.28 18.83 22.11
CA PRO A 268 -11.56 19.93 22.76
C PRO A 268 -12.49 20.94 23.44
N THR A 269 -13.74 21.04 23.00
CA THR A 269 -14.70 22.07 23.45
C THR A 269 -16.10 21.49 23.63
N GLU A 270 -16.97 22.17 24.37
CA GLU A 270 -18.39 21.80 24.54
C GLU A 270 -19.13 21.66 23.21
N SER A 271 -18.78 22.47 22.20
CA SER A 271 -19.34 22.34 20.85
C SER A 271 -19.08 20.97 20.21
N SER A 272 -18.06 20.25 20.69
CA SER A 272 -17.69 18.91 20.22
C SER A 272 -18.56 17.81 20.82
N LEU A 273 -19.21 18.11 21.95
CA LEU A 273 -20.17 17.22 22.63
C LEU A 273 -21.58 17.34 22.04
N LYS A 274 -21.87 18.40 21.27
CA LYS A 274 -23.17 18.59 20.64
C LYS A 274 -23.45 17.45 19.66
N LEU A 275 -24.51 16.70 19.94
CA LEU A 275 -24.99 15.66 19.06
C LEU A 275 -25.73 16.27 17.87
N SER A 276 -25.39 15.82 16.67
CA SER A 276 -26.05 16.26 15.45
C SER A 276 -25.91 15.18 14.38
N PRO A 277 -26.99 14.85 13.66
CA PRO A 277 -26.87 14.03 12.47
C PRO A 277 -26.09 14.79 11.40
N TYR A 278 -26.08 16.13 11.46
CA TYR A 278 -25.24 17.20 10.86
C TYR A 278 -23.72 17.02 10.71
N SER A 279 -23.15 15.93 11.23
CA SER A 279 -21.71 15.82 11.46
C SER A 279 -20.90 15.72 10.15
N LYS A 280 -19.61 16.07 10.22
CA LYS A 280 -18.78 16.33 9.02
C LYS A 280 -17.92 15.14 8.57
N GLU A 281 -17.65 14.15 9.41
CA GLU A 281 -16.71 13.07 9.05
C GLU A 281 -17.38 11.84 8.43
N PHE A 282 -18.68 11.62 8.66
CA PHE A 282 -19.44 10.59 7.96
C PHE A 282 -20.03 11.19 6.68
N ASN A 283 -19.55 10.72 5.54
CA ASN A 283 -19.75 11.32 4.24
C ASN A 283 -20.79 10.54 3.39
N VAL A 284 -20.95 10.92 2.12
CA VAL A 284 -21.97 10.36 1.22
C VAL A 284 -21.72 8.86 0.99
N ALA A 285 -20.46 8.47 0.81
CA ALA A 285 -20.10 7.06 0.63
C ALA A 285 -20.48 6.19 1.84
N TYR A 286 -20.33 6.69 3.07
CA TYR A 286 -20.81 5.97 4.25
C TYR A 286 -22.32 5.75 4.22
N PHE A 287 -23.11 6.80 3.97
CA PHE A 287 -24.57 6.70 3.98
C PHE A 287 -25.11 5.88 2.80
N GLU A 288 -24.44 5.90 1.66
CA GLU A 288 -24.73 5.00 0.53
C GLU A 288 -24.54 3.53 0.92
N GLY A 289 -23.45 3.22 1.62
CA GLY A 289 -23.20 1.87 2.13
C GLY A 289 -24.22 1.45 3.20
N LEU A 290 -24.62 2.38 4.07
CA LEU A 290 -25.67 2.15 5.07
C LEU A 290 -27.03 1.85 4.42
N ASP A 291 -27.42 2.65 3.43
CA ASP A 291 -28.67 2.47 2.70
C ASP A 291 -28.72 1.11 1.98
N LYS A 292 -27.62 0.74 1.31
CA LYS A 292 -27.46 -0.57 0.68
C LYS A 292 -27.58 -1.73 1.67
N LEU A 293 -26.85 -1.68 2.78
CA LEU A 293 -26.89 -2.75 3.79
C LEU A 293 -28.24 -2.87 4.48
N THR A 294 -29.00 -1.77 4.57
CA THR A 294 -30.38 -1.76 5.07
C THR A 294 -31.43 -1.95 3.98
N LYS A 295 -31.01 -2.23 2.73
CA LYS A 295 -31.89 -2.48 1.56
C LYS A 295 -32.89 -1.35 1.30
N GLY A 296 -32.49 -0.10 1.50
CA GLY A 296 -33.36 1.06 1.25
C GLY A 296 -34.47 1.25 2.30
N ALA A 297 -34.37 0.60 3.47
CA ALA A 297 -35.39 0.71 4.51
C ALA A 297 -35.50 2.12 5.14
N ASN A 298 -34.52 2.99 4.89
CA ASN A 298 -34.40 4.31 5.50
C ASN A 298 -34.33 5.41 4.43
N PRO A 299 -35.44 5.74 3.75
CA PRO A 299 -35.43 6.67 2.61
C PRO A 299 -34.94 8.08 2.96
N TRP A 300 -35.01 8.47 4.24
CA TRP A 300 -34.51 9.76 4.74
C TRP A 300 -32.97 9.86 4.76
N LEU A 301 -32.24 8.76 4.55
CA LEU A 301 -30.77 8.78 4.52
C LEU A 301 -30.22 9.63 3.38
N VAL A 302 -30.95 9.74 2.26
CA VAL A 302 -30.50 10.55 1.12
C VAL A 302 -30.40 12.03 1.47
N ASP A 303 -31.37 12.57 2.22
CA ASP A 303 -31.38 13.97 2.67
C ASP A 303 -30.26 14.25 3.67
N LEU A 304 -29.88 13.23 4.43
CA LEU A 304 -28.78 13.31 5.39
C LEU A 304 -27.41 13.26 4.70
N ALA A 305 -27.27 12.36 3.72
CA ALA A 305 -26.07 12.20 2.92
C ALA A 305 -25.83 13.42 2.02
N LEU A 306 -26.91 14.01 1.50
CA LEU A 306 -26.90 15.14 0.58
C LEU A 306 -27.74 16.31 1.12
N PRO A 307 -27.31 16.98 2.21
CA PRO A 307 -28.05 18.11 2.74
C PRO A 307 -28.16 19.21 1.68
N ASN A 308 -29.39 19.65 1.41
CA ASN A 308 -29.72 20.59 0.33
C ASN A 308 -29.30 20.12 -1.07
N GLY A 309 -29.12 18.81 -1.28
CA GLY A 309 -28.62 18.25 -2.53
C GLY A 309 -27.12 18.44 -2.75
N GLU A 310 -26.35 18.80 -1.73
CA GLU A 310 -24.90 19.02 -1.83
C GLU A 310 -24.09 17.92 -1.10
N LEU A 311 -22.83 17.72 -1.49
CA LEU A 311 -21.95 16.78 -0.81
C LEU A 311 -21.72 17.19 0.64
N ARG A 312 -21.89 16.25 1.57
CA ARG A 312 -21.60 16.46 2.98
C ARG A 312 -20.14 16.20 3.35
N THR A 313 -19.23 16.79 2.61
CA THR A 313 -17.79 16.69 2.86
C THR A 313 -17.11 17.96 2.37
N THR A 314 -15.99 18.31 2.97
CA THR A 314 -15.13 19.40 2.47
C THR A 314 -14.29 18.97 1.27
N THR A 315 -14.21 17.67 0.99
CA THR A 315 -13.45 17.11 -0.13
C THR A 315 -14.39 16.82 -1.31
N SER A 316 -14.14 17.40 -2.48
CA SER A 316 -14.92 17.12 -3.70
C SER A 316 -14.44 15.83 -4.40
N SER A 317 -14.23 14.76 -3.62
CA SER A 317 -13.75 13.48 -4.16
C SER A 317 -14.77 12.92 -5.16
N TRP A 318 -14.26 12.32 -6.23
CA TRP A 318 -15.10 11.71 -7.26
C TRP A 318 -15.82 10.47 -6.73
N THR A 319 -15.27 9.79 -5.72
CA THR A 319 -15.91 8.65 -5.05
C THR A 319 -17.18 9.05 -4.30
N GLU A 320 -17.21 10.25 -3.71
CA GLU A 320 -18.39 10.81 -3.04
C GLU A 320 -19.49 11.14 -4.05
N LYS A 321 -19.10 11.62 -5.24
CA LYS A 321 -20.02 11.87 -6.36
C LYS A 321 -20.58 10.56 -6.91
N LEU A 322 -19.75 9.52 -6.98
CA LEU A 322 -20.22 8.18 -7.37
C LEU A 322 -21.23 7.63 -6.36
N ALA A 323 -20.97 7.80 -5.06
CA ALA A 323 -21.92 7.46 -4.00
C ALA A 323 -23.23 8.26 -4.13
N ALA A 324 -23.14 9.57 -4.37
CA ALA A 324 -24.30 10.43 -4.60
C ALA A 324 -25.13 9.97 -5.81
N TYR A 325 -24.48 9.56 -6.90
CA TYR A 325 -25.16 8.95 -8.04
C TYR A 325 -25.86 7.65 -7.65
N ARG A 326 -25.19 6.74 -6.93
CA ARG A 326 -25.79 5.46 -6.52
C ARG A 326 -27.03 5.66 -5.65
N MET A 327 -27.04 6.68 -4.78
CA MET A 327 -28.20 7.02 -3.95
C MET A 327 -29.34 7.72 -4.71
N THR A 328 -29.03 8.61 -5.66
CA THR A 328 -30.04 9.50 -6.27
C THR A 328 -30.42 9.15 -7.70
N GLN A 329 -29.59 8.35 -8.37
CA GLN A 329 -29.63 8.07 -9.82
C GLN A 329 -29.55 9.33 -10.71
N ASN A 330 -29.12 10.47 -10.16
CA ASN A 330 -28.97 11.72 -10.93
C ASN A 330 -27.71 11.66 -11.80
N ALA A 331 -27.90 11.73 -13.12
CA ALA A 331 -26.84 11.64 -14.12
C ALA A 331 -25.75 12.73 -14.00
N SER A 332 -26.03 13.88 -13.38
CA SER A 332 -25.00 14.91 -13.16
C SER A 332 -23.90 14.41 -12.23
N TRP A 333 -24.27 13.67 -11.17
CA TRP A 333 -23.31 13.07 -10.25
C TRP A 333 -22.41 12.04 -10.93
N LEU A 334 -23.00 11.20 -11.78
CA LEU A 334 -22.22 10.22 -12.54
C LEU A 334 -21.24 10.92 -13.49
N SER A 335 -21.71 11.95 -14.19
CA SER A 335 -20.87 12.73 -15.13
C SER A 335 -19.67 13.36 -14.42
N ASP A 336 -19.88 13.91 -13.22
CA ASP A 336 -18.80 14.50 -12.43
C ASP A 336 -17.88 13.45 -11.79
N ALA A 337 -18.41 12.28 -11.39
CA ALA A 337 -17.62 11.16 -10.92
C ALA A 337 -16.70 10.62 -12.03
N ILE A 338 -17.22 10.46 -13.25
CA ILE A 338 -16.44 10.08 -14.44
C ILE A 338 -15.34 11.11 -14.70
N ARG A 339 -15.66 12.41 -14.68
CA ARG A 339 -14.66 13.47 -14.88
C ARG A 339 -13.55 13.40 -13.84
N GLY A 340 -13.89 13.17 -12.58
CA GLY A 340 -12.91 13.03 -11.51
C GLY A 340 -12.07 11.75 -11.60
N ALA A 341 -12.66 10.62 -11.99
CA ALA A 341 -11.92 9.39 -12.26
C ALA A 341 -10.96 9.55 -13.45
N ASP A 342 -11.35 10.28 -14.50
CA ASP A 342 -10.51 10.56 -15.66
C ASP A 342 -9.30 11.44 -15.31
N LEU A 343 -9.47 12.36 -14.35
CA LEU A 343 -8.36 13.11 -13.78
C LEU A 343 -7.40 12.20 -13.01
N VAL A 344 -7.90 11.20 -12.27
CA VAL A 344 -7.02 10.21 -11.60
C VAL A 344 -6.24 9.38 -12.63
N LEU A 345 -6.88 8.93 -13.71
CA LEU A 345 -6.15 8.25 -14.79
C LEU A 345 -5.02 9.12 -15.34
N THR A 346 -5.32 10.39 -15.62
CA THR A 346 -4.37 11.32 -16.24
C THR A 346 -3.24 11.73 -15.29
N ASN A 347 -3.56 12.09 -14.04
CA ASN A 347 -2.65 12.73 -13.10
C ASN A 347 -1.93 11.73 -12.18
N ASP A 348 -2.48 10.54 -12.02
CA ASP A 348 -2.04 9.60 -10.99
C ASP A 348 -1.60 8.25 -11.56
N VAL A 349 -2.38 7.67 -12.47
CA VAL A 349 -2.07 6.35 -13.05
C VAL A 349 -1.04 6.45 -14.17
N TYR A 350 -1.26 7.36 -15.13
CA TYR A 350 -0.47 7.50 -16.35
C TYR A 350 0.48 8.70 -16.36
N ALA A 351 0.41 9.59 -15.37
CA ALA A 351 1.32 10.72 -15.27
C ALA A 351 2.76 10.30 -15.00
N THR A 352 3.68 11.10 -15.52
CA THR A 352 5.08 11.11 -15.09
C THR A 352 5.18 11.72 -13.69
N LYS A 353 5.78 11.00 -12.75
CA LYS A 353 6.04 11.48 -11.38
C LYS A 353 7.54 11.43 -11.12
N THR A 354 8.17 12.59 -10.93
CA THR A 354 9.63 12.72 -10.76
C THR A 354 10.06 13.07 -9.35
N ASN A 355 9.19 13.71 -8.57
CA ASN A 355 9.54 14.13 -7.21
C ASN A 355 9.56 12.91 -6.28
N ALA A 356 10.71 12.68 -5.63
CA ALA A 356 10.83 11.69 -4.58
C ALA A 356 9.84 11.99 -3.45
N LEU A 357 9.31 10.93 -2.83
CA LEU A 357 8.49 11.05 -1.64
C LEU A 357 9.39 11.10 -0.41
N ASP A 358 8.92 11.80 0.63
CA ASP A 358 9.57 11.81 1.93
C ASP A 358 9.07 10.64 2.80
N GLU A 359 9.65 10.52 3.99
CA GLU A 359 9.30 9.52 4.99
C GLU A 359 7.89 9.69 5.59
N ASN A 360 7.20 10.80 5.31
CA ASN A 360 5.88 11.09 5.88
C ASN A 360 4.72 10.52 5.05
N GLY A 361 5.01 9.96 3.87
CA GLY A 361 4.01 9.35 3.01
C GLY A 361 3.34 8.13 3.65
N PHE A 362 2.01 8.06 3.61
CA PHE A 362 1.29 6.83 3.94
C PHE A 362 1.37 5.88 2.75
N TYR A 363 1.86 4.67 2.99
CA TYR A 363 2.13 3.67 1.95
C TYR A 363 1.00 3.53 0.93
N ASN A 364 -0.23 3.28 1.40
CA ASN A 364 -1.39 2.98 0.57
C ASN A 364 -2.03 4.19 -0.13
N THR A 365 -1.58 5.42 0.14
CA THR A 365 -2.22 6.63 -0.40
C THR A 365 -1.25 7.63 -1.01
N SER A 366 0.03 7.58 -0.63
CA SER A 366 1.07 8.49 -1.11
C SER A 366 1.92 7.87 -2.23
N PHE A 367 2.23 6.58 -2.11
CA PHE A 367 3.16 5.92 -3.02
C PHE A 367 2.49 5.57 -4.34
N TYR A 368 1.31 4.96 -4.27
CA TYR A 368 0.49 4.61 -5.42
C TYR A 368 -0.98 5.09 -5.24
N PRO A 369 -1.71 5.32 -6.33
CA PRO A 369 -3.12 5.71 -6.33
C PRO A 369 -4.07 4.63 -5.74
N ASN A 370 -5.26 5.05 -5.29
CA ASN A 370 -6.30 4.15 -4.78
C ASN A 370 -6.97 3.37 -5.92
N TRP A 371 -6.25 2.42 -6.52
CA TRP A 371 -6.68 1.65 -7.69
C TRP A 371 -8.01 0.92 -7.49
N TRP A 372 -8.32 0.49 -6.26
CA TRP A 372 -9.57 -0.20 -5.95
C TRP A 372 -10.81 0.65 -6.22
N ASN A 373 -10.72 1.97 -6.08
CA ASN A 373 -11.83 2.86 -6.43
C ASN A 373 -12.13 2.79 -7.94
N LEU A 374 -11.12 2.58 -8.79
CA LEU A 374 -11.33 2.48 -10.24
C LEU A 374 -12.22 1.28 -10.61
N MET A 375 -12.25 0.24 -9.76
CA MET A 375 -13.18 -0.88 -9.91
C MET A 375 -14.63 -0.43 -9.68
N ASP A 376 -14.90 0.45 -8.71
CA ASP A 376 -16.24 0.97 -8.43
C ASP A 376 -16.86 1.72 -9.61
N ILE A 377 -16.07 2.55 -10.31
CA ILE A 377 -16.54 3.30 -11.48
C ILE A 377 -16.61 2.39 -12.72
N TYR A 378 -15.72 1.41 -12.84
CA TYR A 378 -15.84 0.36 -13.86
C TYR A 378 -17.16 -0.41 -13.71
N GLU A 379 -17.54 -0.78 -12.49
CA GLU A 379 -18.78 -1.53 -12.27
C GLU A 379 -20.03 -0.78 -12.74
N VAL A 380 -20.03 0.55 -12.61
CA VAL A 380 -21.13 1.42 -13.05
C VAL A 380 -21.09 1.71 -14.55
N THR A 381 -19.90 1.97 -15.10
CA THR A 381 -19.75 2.45 -16.49
C THR A 381 -19.45 1.35 -17.51
N LYS A 382 -18.95 0.20 -17.04
CA LYS A 382 -18.39 -0.91 -17.83
C LYS A 382 -17.27 -0.50 -18.81
N SER A 383 -16.64 0.64 -18.58
CA SER A 383 -15.55 1.13 -19.43
C SER A 383 -14.23 0.45 -19.08
N SER A 384 -13.67 -0.35 -20.00
CA SER A 384 -12.46 -1.16 -19.75
C SER A 384 -11.25 -0.32 -19.33
N ARG A 385 -11.18 0.96 -19.73
CA ARG A 385 -10.11 1.90 -19.34
C ARG A 385 -9.89 1.98 -17.83
N TYR A 386 -10.96 1.86 -17.04
CA TYR A 386 -10.86 1.91 -15.58
C TYR A 386 -10.34 0.59 -14.99
N LEU A 387 -10.72 -0.54 -15.58
CA LEU A 387 -10.22 -1.87 -15.19
C LEU A 387 -8.72 -2.00 -15.54
N GLU A 388 -8.35 -1.62 -16.76
CA GLU A 388 -6.95 -1.61 -17.24
C GLU A 388 -6.07 -0.67 -16.39
N ALA A 389 -6.61 0.49 -16.01
CA ALA A 389 -5.93 1.41 -15.11
C ALA A 389 -5.76 0.83 -13.70
N ALA A 390 -6.78 0.14 -13.17
CA ALA A 390 -6.71 -0.53 -11.87
C ALA A 390 -5.64 -1.63 -11.87
N GLU A 391 -5.61 -2.45 -12.91
CA GLU A 391 -4.61 -3.51 -13.09
C GLU A 391 -3.19 -2.93 -13.08
N LYS A 392 -2.91 -1.95 -13.96
CA LYS A 392 -1.60 -1.31 -14.06
C LYS A 392 -1.13 -0.70 -12.74
N ASP A 393 -2.05 -0.08 -12.02
CA ASP A 393 -1.72 0.65 -10.80
C ASP A 393 -1.55 -0.27 -9.59
N SER A 394 -2.30 -1.39 -9.55
CA SER A 394 -2.14 -2.43 -8.53
C SER A 394 -0.74 -3.05 -8.52
N THR A 395 -0.08 -3.16 -9.68
CA THR A 395 1.31 -3.65 -9.76
C THR A 395 2.30 -2.71 -9.09
N LYS A 396 2.00 -1.42 -8.96
CA LYS A 396 2.86 -0.45 -8.25
C LYS A 396 2.74 -0.55 -6.72
N ALA A 397 1.78 -1.33 -6.23
CA ALA A 397 1.65 -1.66 -4.81
C ALA A 397 2.53 -2.86 -4.40
N LEU A 398 3.23 -3.48 -5.36
CA LEU A 398 4.20 -4.56 -5.17
C LEU A 398 5.62 -3.98 -5.19
#